data_AF-N4XEK0-F1
#
_entry.id   AF-N4XEK0-F1
#
_cell.length_a   1.000
_cell.length_b   1.000
_cell.length_c   1.000
_cell.angle_alpha   90.00
_cell.angle_beta   90.00
_cell.angle_gamma   90.00
#
_symmetry.space_group_name_H-M   'P 1'
#
loop_
_entity.id
_entity.type
_entity.pdbx_description
1 polymer ?
#
loop_
_entity_poly.entity_id
_entity_poly.type
_entity_poly.pdbx_seq_one_letter_code
_entity_poly.pdbx_strand_id
1 'polypeptide(L)'
;MPSTPQPLFPDLPPELRNEIYTYLSSPSPDSQLLNSHLPLALKTFTCKHTTMHLCPAHHGSTSLLSLSSPEAHEYASWLLSNGIALHITIHFNGRINTFTLPHWSKKVSTHLHKLARRHPWLAKVASYKIDVLWDPLDGALQSRQQKRRAAHVPLDMADALTQLMQRDVKAKQGSVALRVHFEQRFAVLNALAARKFGVGVFLRDRERLRGFKSVLREVRVVPPRIVPERELGAASAPAPGLRVVPSVGSDEQEALMVVEEGVVKLSERTRGQMVVRRRTSGAADGVWEYGKGEMEFPVCQILEECME
;
A
#
# COMPACT_ATOMS: atom_id res chain seq x y z
N MET A 1 -26.65 -13.12 38.79
CA MET A 1 -27.17 -11.94 38.07
C MET A 1 -26.02 -11.35 37.26
N PRO A 2 -26.17 -11.10 35.94
CA PRO A 2 -25.13 -10.42 35.19
C PRO A 2 -25.00 -9.01 35.74
N SER A 3 -23.85 -8.69 36.33
CA SER A 3 -23.51 -7.34 36.79
C SER A 3 -23.61 -6.38 35.60
N THR A 4 -24.42 -5.34 35.72
CA THR A 4 -24.49 -4.26 34.73
C THR A 4 -23.08 -3.73 34.50
N PRO A 5 -22.61 -3.63 33.24
CA PRO A 5 -21.24 -3.24 32.96
C PRO A 5 -20.99 -1.82 33.47
N GLN A 6 -19.99 -1.68 34.35
CA GLN A 6 -19.67 -0.43 35.02
C GLN A 6 -19.01 0.55 34.03
N PRO A 7 -19.47 1.81 33.96
CA PRO A 7 -18.85 2.82 33.11
C PRO A 7 -17.43 3.12 33.58
N LEU A 8 -16.49 3.23 32.64
CA LEU A 8 -15.10 3.61 32.90
C LEU A 8 -14.94 5.10 33.16
N PHE A 9 -15.77 5.92 32.50
CA PHE A 9 -15.67 7.38 32.53
C PHE A 9 -17.05 8.01 32.77
N PRO A 10 -17.72 7.73 33.90
CA PRO A 10 -19.11 8.13 34.13
C PRO A 10 -19.33 9.64 34.10
N ASP A 11 -18.33 10.41 34.56
CA ASP A 11 -18.44 11.86 34.72
C ASP A 11 -17.80 12.64 33.57
N LEU A 12 -17.18 11.97 32.58
CA LEU A 12 -16.55 12.65 31.46
C LEU A 12 -17.58 12.96 30.36
N PRO A 13 -17.69 14.24 29.95
CA PRO A 13 -18.53 14.59 28.81
C PRO A 13 -17.98 13.96 27.51
N PRO A 14 -18.83 13.74 26.50
CA PRO A 14 -18.45 13.10 25.23
C PRO A 14 -17.24 13.75 24.54
N GLU A 15 -17.08 15.06 24.65
CA GLU A 15 -16.00 15.82 24.03
C GLU A 15 -14.63 15.39 24.59
N LEU A 16 -14.50 15.29 25.92
CA LEU A 16 -13.25 14.85 26.55
C LEU A 16 -12.97 13.37 26.30
N ARG A 17 -14.01 12.54 26.17
CA ARG A 17 -13.85 11.14 25.78
C ARG A 17 -13.31 11.02 24.36
N ASN A 18 -13.77 11.84 23.42
CA ASN A 18 -13.24 11.89 22.06
C ASN A 18 -11.77 12.32 22.01
N GLU A 19 -11.34 13.23 22.89
CA GLU A 19 -9.93 13.60 23.02
C GLU A 19 -9.08 12.40 23.49
N ILE A 20 -9.56 11.65 24.50
CA ILE A 20 -8.92 10.41 24.95
C ILE A 20 -8.83 9.41 23.80
N TYR A 21 -9.92 9.20 23.05
CA TYR A 21 -9.94 8.28 21.91
C TYR A 21 -8.96 8.68 20.81
N THR A 22 -8.85 9.97 20.55
CA THR A 22 -7.90 10.54 19.60
C THR A 22 -6.47 10.30 20.04
N TYR A 23 -6.16 10.55 21.31
CA TYR A 23 -4.85 10.30 21.89
C TYR A 23 -4.48 8.81 21.80
N LEU A 24 -5.39 7.92 22.22
CA LEU A 24 -5.18 6.47 22.19
C LEU A 24 -5.05 5.87 20.79
N SER A 25 -5.55 6.57 19.76
CA SER A 25 -5.52 6.11 18.37
C SER A 25 -4.43 6.78 17.53
N SER A 26 -3.68 7.71 18.12
CA SER A 26 -2.60 8.40 17.44
C SER A 26 -1.36 7.51 17.34
N PRO A 27 -0.71 7.42 16.17
CA PRO A 27 0.48 6.61 16.02
C PRO A 27 1.65 7.17 16.85
N SER A 28 2.20 6.35 17.75
CA SER A 28 3.48 6.60 18.41
C SER A 28 4.61 5.86 17.67
N PRO A 29 5.89 6.24 17.85
CA PRO A 29 7.03 5.59 17.19
C PRO A 29 7.08 4.08 17.41
N ASP A 30 6.67 3.62 18.59
CA ASP A 30 6.69 2.21 18.99
C ASP A 30 5.33 1.51 18.77
N SER A 31 4.30 2.26 18.33
CA SER A 31 2.97 1.69 18.15
C SER A 31 2.93 0.75 16.95
N GLN A 32 2.43 -0.46 17.20
CA GLN A 32 2.16 -1.42 16.14
C GLN A 32 0.84 -1.10 15.45
N LEU A 33 0.74 -1.54 14.20
CA LEU A 33 -0.45 -1.40 13.39
C LEU A 33 -1.33 -2.63 13.55
N LEU A 34 -2.60 -2.45 13.92
CA LEU A 34 -3.47 -3.54 14.38
C LEU A 34 -4.72 -3.67 13.50
N ASN A 35 -5.13 -4.91 13.24
CA ASN A 35 -6.40 -5.28 12.59
C ASN A 35 -7.36 -6.00 13.56
N SER A 36 -6.90 -6.34 14.77
CA SER A 36 -7.73 -6.91 15.83
C SER A 36 -8.97 -6.06 16.11
N HIS A 37 -10.09 -6.69 16.49
CA HIS A 37 -11.36 -6.03 16.79
C HIS A 37 -11.99 -5.23 15.63
N LEU A 38 -11.46 -5.31 14.41
CA LEU A 38 -12.10 -4.75 13.23
C LEU A 38 -13.04 -5.77 12.57
N PRO A 39 -14.19 -5.32 12.03
CA PRO A 39 -15.19 -6.21 11.42
C PRO A 39 -14.78 -6.75 10.04
N LEU A 40 -13.65 -6.30 9.50
CA LEU A 40 -13.13 -6.71 8.21
C LEU A 40 -11.70 -7.22 8.39
N ALA A 41 -11.55 -8.53 8.23
CA ALA A 41 -10.24 -9.18 8.14
C ALA A 41 -9.56 -8.89 6.78
N LEU A 42 -8.30 -9.30 6.67
CA LEU A 42 -7.52 -9.31 5.43
C LEU A 42 -8.34 -9.91 4.26
N LYS A 43 -8.38 -9.19 3.13
CA LYS A 43 -8.98 -9.66 1.88
C LYS A 43 -7.96 -9.69 0.77
N THR A 44 -7.88 -10.84 0.10
CA THR A 44 -7.03 -11.05 -1.07
C THR A 44 -7.87 -11.05 -2.34
N PHE A 45 -7.45 -10.29 -3.34
CA PHE A 45 -8.07 -10.22 -4.65
C PHE A 45 -7.03 -10.52 -5.73
N THR A 46 -7.18 -11.67 -6.36
CA THR A 46 -6.29 -12.09 -7.45
C THR A 46 -6.89 -11.75 -8.81
N CYS A 47 -6.08 -11.10 -9.63
CA CYS A 47 -6.34 -10.85 -11.05
C CYS A 47 -5.16 -11.39 -11.86
N LYS A 48 -5.35 -11.52 -13.19
CA LYS A 48 -4.36 -12.12 -14.11
C LYS A 48 -2.92 -11.59 -13.95
N HIS A 49 -2.77 -10.32 -13.56
CA HIS A 49 -1.51 -9.59 -13.54
C HIS A 49 -1.21 -8.94 -12.19
N THR A 50 -2.11 -9.13 -11.21
CA THR A 50 -1.99 -8.47 -9.93
C THR A 50 -2.58 -9.31 -8.82
N THR A 51 -1.93 -9.32 -7.67
CA THR A 51 -2.52 -9.83 -6.43
C THR A 51 -2.58 -8.69 -5.43
N MET A 52 -3.80 -8.37 -4.99
CA MET A 52 -4.05 -7.25 -4.10
C MET A 52 -4.47 -7.76 -2.73
N HIS A 53 -3.85 -7.26 -1.66
CA HIS A 53 -4.32 -7.48 -0.29
C HIS A 53 -4.86 -6.17 0.25
N LEU A 54 -6.03 -6.22 0.89
CA LEU A 54 -6.66 -5.09 1.55
C LEU A 54 -6.89 -5.45 3.02
N CYS A 55 -6.40 -4.61 3.92
CA CYS A 55 -6.55 -4.79 5.36
C CYS A 55 -6.82 -3.43 5.99
N PRO A 56 -7.94 -3.24 6.70
CA PRO A 56 -8.11 -2.06 7.53
C PRO A 56 -7.25 -2.20 8.78
N ALA A 57 -6.71 -1.11 9.28
CA ALA A 57 -5.88 -1.14 10.45
C ALA A 57 -5.95 0.16 11.25
N HIS A 58 -5.60 0.08 12.54
CA HIS A 58 -5.60 1.20 13.48
C HIS A 58 -4.39 1.15 14.41
N HIS A 59 -4.15 2.24 15.13
CA HIS A 59 -3.21 2.32 16.25
C HIS A 59 -3.91 2.38 17.62
N GLY A 60 -5.24 2.27 17.64
CA GLY A 60 -6.05 2.31 18.86
C GLY A 60 -5.73 1.23 19.90
N SER A 61 -5.95 1.56 21.18
CA SER A 61 -5.81 0.65 22.33
C SER A 61 -6.70 -0.61 22.24
N THR A 62 -6.08 -1.79 22.13
CA THR A 62 -6.77 -3.09 22.17
C THR A 62 -7.28 -3.45 23.55
N SER A 63 -6.59 -2.99 24.60
CA SER A 63 -7.03 -3.17 25.98
C SER A 63 -8.40 -2.54 26.20
N LEU A 64 -8.61 -1.30 25.72
CA LEU A 64 -9.92 -0.63 25.80
C LEU A 64 -11.00 -1.35 24.97
N LEU A 65 -10.65 -1.81 23.76
CA LEU A 65 -11.56 -2.56 22.88
C LEU A 65 -11.95 -3.94 23.42
N SER A 66 -11.16 -4.50 24.34
CA SER A 66 -11.40 -5.81 24.95
C SER A 66 -12.31 -5.74 26.18
N LEU A 67 -12.63 -4.54 26.67
CA LEU A 67 -13.49 -4.37 27.83
C LEU A 67 -14.96 -4.53 27.44
N SER A 68 -15.74 -5.13 28.35
CA SER A 68 -17.19 -5.25 28.22
C SER A 68 -17.92 -4.01 28.74
N SER A 69 -17.37 -2.81 28.56
CA SER A 69 -17.98 -1.55 29.04
C SER A 69 -18.71 -0.80 27.92
N PRO A 70 -19.67 0.09 28.25
CA PRO A 70 -20.29 0.98 27.27
C PRO A 70 -19.29 1.83 26.50
N GLU A 71 -18.25 2.34 27.16
CA GLU A 71 -17.21 3.17 26.55
C GLU A 71 -16.32 2.39 25.57
N ALA A 72 -16.13 1.09 25.77
CA ALA A 72 -15.44 0.25 24.80
C ALA A 72 -16.21 0.17 23.47
N HIS A 73 -17.54 0.09 23.54
CA HIS A 73 -18.41 0.06 22.37
C HIS A 73 -18.47 1.44 21.67
N GLU A 74 -18.52 2.51 22.46
CA GLU A 74 -18.42 3.90 21.98
C GLU A 74 -17.07 4.11 21.27
N TYR A 75 -15.98 3.70 21.90
CA TYR A 75 -14.63 3.79 21.33
C TYR A 75 -14.49 2.99 20.04
N ALA A 76 -15.00 1.75 19.99
CA ALA A 76 -15.00 0.94 18.77
C ALA A 76 -15.76 1.63 17.62
N SER A 77 -16.91 2.23 17.92
CA SER A 77 -17.72 2.98 16.94
C SER A 77 -17.02 4.25 16.47
N TRP A 78 -16.38 4.98 17.39
CA TRP A 78 -15.57 6.14 17.11
C TRP A 78 -14.38 5.78 16.21
N LEU A 79 -13.68 4.68 16.52
CA LEU A 79 -12.52 4.19 15.79
C LEU A 79 -12.89 3.86 14.33
N LEU A 80 -14.00 3.16 14.11
CA LEU A 80 -14.51 2.85 12.77
C LEU A 80 -14.79 4.08 11.91
N SER A 81 -15.07 5.22 12.55
CA SER A 81 -15.39 6.47 11.85
C SER A 81 -14.18 7.38 11.66
N ASN A 82 -13.16 7.30 12.53
CA ASN A 82 -12.10 8.31 12.59
C ASN A 82 -10.67 7.74 12.57
N GLY A 83 -10.44 6.57 13.17
CA GLY A 83 -9.10 6.07 13.50
C GLY A 83 -8.59 4.92 12.61
N ILE A 84 -9.34 4.54 11.57
CA ILE A 84 -8.95 3.47 10.65
C ILE A 84 -8.20 4.03 9.44
N ALA A 85 -7.10 3.36 9.09
CA ALA A 85 -6.42 3.47 7.81
C ALA A 85 -6.65 2.19 6.99
N LEU A 86 -6.82 2.32 5.68
CA LEU A 86 -6.81 1.18 4.76
C LEU A 86 -5.40 0.95 4.23
N HIS A 87 -4.85 -0.22 4.56
CA HIS A 87 -3.60 -0.72 4.03
C HIS A 87 -3.88 -1.63 2.83
N ILE A 88 -3.30 -1.29 1.69
CA ILE A 88 -3.50 -2.00 0.44
C ILE A 88 -2.13 -2.32 -0.14
N THR A 89 -1.85 -3.59 -0.36
CA THR A 89 -0.66 -4.01 -1.10
C THR A 89 -1.07 -4.56 -2.46
N ILE A 90 -0.29 -4.27 -3.50
CA ILE A 90 -0.51 -4.78 -4.85
C ILE A 90 0.81 -5.37 -5.34
N HIS A 91 0.83 -6.68 -5.57
CA HIS A 91 1.89 -7.32 -6.32
C HIS A 91 1.54 -7.24 -7.80
N PHE A 92 2.23 -6.42 -8.57
CA PHE A 92 2.09 -6.39 -10.03
C PHE A 92 3.10 -7.34 -10.66
N ASN A 93 2.62 -8.47 -11.19
CA ASN A 93 3.41 -9.48 -11.88
C ASN A 93 3.00 -9.62 -13.36
N GLY A 94 2.39 -8.58 -13.92
CA GLY A 94 1.89 -8.61 -15.29
C GLY A 94 2.89 -8.19 -16.35
N ARG A 95 2.52 -8.45 -17.60
CA ARG A 95 3.10 -7.75 -18.75
C ARG A 95 2.35 -6.44 -18.94
N ILE A 96 3.05 -5.31 -18.94
CA ILE A 96 2.40 -3.99 -19.05
C ILE A 96 1.72 -3.80 -20.39
N ASN A 97 2.26 -4.43 -21.44
CA ASN A 97 1.67 -4.39 -22.78
C ASN A 97 0.31 -5.08 -22.87
N THR A 98 0.05 -6.08 -22.03
CA THR A 98 -1.22 -6.81 -21.99
C THR A 98 -2.10 -6.41 -20.81
N PHE A 99 -1.57 -5.58 -19.91
CA PHE A 99 -2.30 -5.10 -18.75
C PHE A 99 -3.29 -4.01 -19.16
N THR A 100 -4.58 -4.36 -19.16
CA THR A 100 -5.66 -3.41 -19.43
C THR A 100 -6.12 -2.76 -18.14
N LEU A 101 -5.53 -1.61 -17.81
CA LEU A 101 -5.86 -0.84 -16.62
C LEU A 101 -7.36 -0.52 -16.47
N PRO A 102 -8.12 -0.07 -17.50
CA PRO A 102 -9.56 0.19 -17.34
C PRO A 102 -10.36 -1.06 -16.90
N HIS A 103 -9.98 -2.24 -17.39
CA HIS A 103 -10.61 -3.49 -17.00
C HIS A 103 -10.27 -3.87 -15.56
N TRP A 104 -9.00 -3.68 -15.17
CA TRP A 104 -8.57 -3.85 -13.79
C TRP A 104 -9.33 -2.92 -12.84
N SER A 105 -9.38 -1.61 -13.16
CA SER A 105 -10.08 -0.61 -12.36
C SER A 105 -11.55 -0.96 -12.21
N LYS A 106 -12.27 -1.29 -13.30
CA LYS A 106 -13.68 -1.71 -13.23
C LYS A 106 -13.89 -2.91 -12.31
N LYS A 107 -13.01 -3.92 -12.39
CA LYS A 107 -13.10 -5.13 -11.55
C LYS A 107 -12.89 -4.77 -10.07
N VAL A 108 -11.82 -4.05 -9.76
CA VAL A 108 -11.49 -3.62 -8.39
C VAL A 108 -12.59 -2.70 -7.83
N SER A 109 -13.07 -1.73 -8.61
CA SER A 109 -14.21 -0.90 -8.24
C SER A 109 -15.43 -1.71 -7.87
N THR A 110 -15.77 -2.72 -8.67
CA THR A 110 -16.93 -3.57 -8.38
C THR A 110 -16.76 -4.32 -7.06
N HIS A 111 -15.57 -4.85 -6.78
CA HIS A 111 -15.28 -5.53 -5.52
C HIS A 111 -15.31 -4.58 -4.33
N LEU A 112 -14.73 -3.40 -4.45
CA LEU A 112 -14.73 -2.36 -3.42
C LEU A 112 -16.14 -1.89 -3.10
N HIS A 113 -16.99 -1.64 -4.11
CA HIS A 113 -18.39 -1.27 -3.87
C HIS A 113 -19.18 -2.39 -3.20
N LYS A 114 -18.96 -3.66 -3.58
CA LYS A 114 -19.57 -4.81 -2.88
C LYS A 114 -19.13 -4.87 -1.42
N LEU A 115 -17.86 -4.57 -1.14
CA LEU A 115 -17.32 -4.55 0.21
C LEU A 115 -17.90 -3.38 1.03
N ALA A 116 -17.99 -2.19 0.46
CA ALA A 116 -18.57 -1.00 1.08
C ALA A 116 -20.07 -1.16 1.40
N ARG A 117 -20.82 -1.91 0.59
CA ARG A 117 -22.22 -2.25 0.91
C ARG A 117 -22.33 -3.10 2.18
N ARG A 118 -21.36 -3.99 2.44
CA ARG A 118 -21.33 -4.84 3.64
C ARG A 118 -20.73 -4.12 4.84
N HIS A 119 -19.81 -3.19 4.59
CA HIS A 119 -19.09 -2.44 5.61
C HIS A 119 -19.17 -0.93 5.28
N PRO A 120 -20.29 -0.25 5.59
CA PRO A 120 -20.53 1.14 5.17
C PRO A 120 -19.50 2.15 5.69
N TRP A 121 -18.83 1.84 6.81
CA TRP A 121 -17.77 2.67 7.37
C TRP A 121 -16.54 2.81 6.45
N LEU A 122 -16.35 1.90 5.47
CA LEU A 122 -15.24 2.00 4.51
C LEU A 122 -15.26 3.30 3.70
N ALA A 123 -16.45 3.87 3.45
CA ALA A 123 -16.59 5.15 2.74
C ALA A 123 -16.11 6.36 3.56
N LYS A 124 -15.98 6.20 4.89
CA LYS A 124 -15.54 7.23 5.84
C LYS A 124 -14.03 7.17 6.12
N VAL A 125 -13.35 6.12 5.69
CA VAL A 125 -11.90 6.00 5.89
C VAL A 125 -11.21 7.16 5.21
N ALA A 126 -10.43 7.94 5.97
CA ALA A 126 -9.72 9.11 5.47
C ALA A 126 -8.27 8.81 5.04
N SER A 127 -7.67 7.72 5.55
CA SER A 127 -6.26 7.41 5.32
C SER A 127 -6.08 6.13 4.51
N TYR A 128 -5.36 6.22 3.39
CA TYR A 128 -5.01 5.09 2.53
C TYR A 128 -3.49 4.97 2.43
N LYS A 129 -2.96 3.77 2.69
CA LYS A 129 -1.56 3.40 2.47
C LYS A 129 -1.54 2.31 1.41
N ILE A 130 -1.00 2.64 0.24
CA ILE A 130 -1.03 1.81 -0.96
C ILE A 130 0.42 1.51 -1.33
N ASP A 131 0.80 0.24 -1.22
CA ASP A 131 2.15 -0.24 -1.53
C ASP A 131 2.09 -1.16 -2.76
N VAL A 132 2.71 -0.72 -3.85
CA VAL A 132 2.74 -1.45 -5.12
C VAL A 132 4.11 -2.07 -5.30
N LEU A 133 4.23 -3.39 -5.14
CA LEU A 133 5.40 -4.13 -5.57
C LEU A 133 5.35 -4.32 -7.07
N TRP A 134 6.37 -3.81 -7.76
CA TRP A 134 6.49 -3.81 -9.19
C TRP A 134 7.52 -4.85 -9.64
N ASP A 135 7.01 -6.01 -10.03
CA ASP A 135 7.80 -7.18 -10.46
C ASP A 135 7.25 -7.74 -11.79
N PRO A 136 7.30 -6.95 -12.89
CA PRO A 136 6.70 -7.34 -14.15
C PRO A 136 7.47 -8.52 -14.79
N LEU A 137 6.73 -9.48 -15.36
CA LEU A 137 7.32 -10.65 -16.05
C LEU A 137 8.18 -10.26 -17.26
N ASP A 138 7.79 -9.20 -17.97
CA ASP A 138 8.56 -8.65 -19.08
C ASP A 138 9.39 -7.49 -18.55
N GLY A 139 10.67 -7.71 -18.27
CA GLY A 139 11.60 -6.78 -17.59
C GLY A 139 11.43 -5.28 -17.88
N ALA A 140 12.29 -4.69 -18.71
CA ALA A 140 12.20 -3.26 -19.01
C ALA A 140 11.05 -2.96 -19.99
N LEU A 141 9.86 -2.67 -19.46
CA LEU A 141 8.80 -1.80 -19.99
C LEU A 141 8.79 -1.55 -21.52
N GLN A 142 8.67 -2.59 -22.34
CA GLN A 142 8.64 -2.42 -23.79
C GLN A 142 7.26 -1.95 -24.29
N SER A 143 6.80 -0.77 -23.90
CA SER A 143 5.58 -0.16 -24.46
C SER A 143 5.78 0.08 -25.95
N ARG A 144 5.04 -0.62 -26.83
CA ARG A 144 5.12 -0.47 -28.30
C ARG A 144 4.93 0.97 -28.80
N GLN A 145 4.31 1.85 -28.01
CA GLN A 145 3.89 3.19 -28.44
C GLN A 145 4.64 4.37 -27.79
N GLN A 146 5.85 4.19 -27.24
CA GLN A 146 6.67 5.26 -26.62
C GLN A 146 6.04 6.06 -25.46
N LYS A 147 4.76 5.86 -25.13
CA LYS A 147 4.08 6.63 -24.08
C LYS A 147 4.57 6.15 -22.71
N ARG A 148 5.03 7.11 -21.86
CA ARG A 148 5.39 7.00 -20.42
C ARG A 148 4.21 6.51 -19.55
N ARG A 149 3.58 5.38 -19.92
CA ARG A 149 2.33 4.87 -19.34
C ARG A 149 2.56 4.03 -18.08
N ALA A 150 3.75 3.46 -17.89
CA ALA A 150 4.01 2.59 -16.74
C ALA A 150 3.85 3.35 -15.41
N ALA A 151 4.42 4.55 -15.31
CA ALA A 151 4.25 5.45 -14.16
C ALA A 151 2.80 5.82 -13.84
N HIS A 152 1.92 5.84 -14.84
CA HIS A 152 0.50 6.11 -14.63
C HIS A 152 -0.24 4.92 -14.01
N VAL A 153 0.24 3.69 -14.21
CA VAL A 153 -0.42 2.49 -13.67
C VAL A 153 -0.62 2.56 -12.16
N PRO A 154 0.41 2.75 -11.31
CA PRO A 154 0.19 2.84 -9.87
C PRO A 154 -0.66 4.04 -9.45
N LEU A 155 -0.60 5.16 -10.19
CA LEU A 155 -1.44 6.33 -9.92
C LEU A 155 -2.92 6.05 -10.20
N ASP A 156 -3.22 5.45 -11.34
CA ASP A 156 -4.58 5.07 -11.74
C ASP A 156 -5.12 3.94 -10.85
N MET A 157 -4.25 3.03 -10.39
CA MET A 157 -4.61 2.05 -9.36
C MET A 157 -5.01 2.73 -8.06
N ALA A 158 -4.23 3.70 -7.58
CA ALA A 158 -4.54 4.44 -6.37
C ALA A 158 -5.85 5.24 -6.49
N ASP A 159 -6.11 5.84 -7.66
CA ASP A 159 -7.38 6.53 -7.92
C ASP A 159 -8.58 5.56 -7.84
N ALA A 160 -8.49 4.40 -8.49
CA ALA A 160 -9.51 3.37 -8.39
C ALA A 160 -9.69 2.86 -6.95
N LEU A 161 -8.62 2.67 -6.17
CA LEU A 161 -8.71 2.18 -4.80
C LEU A 161 -9.35 3.19 -3.84
N THR A 162 -9.23 4.47 -4.13
CA THR A 162 -9.70 5.55 -3.27
C THR A 162 -11.07 6.12 -3.68
N GLN A 163 -11.68 5.60 -4.74
CA GLN A 163 -12.97 6.10 -5.27
C GLN A 163 -14.15 6.01 -4.28
N LEU A 164 -14.05 5.15 -3.25
CA LEU A 164 -15.09 5.01 -2.22
C LEU A 164 -15.10 6.17 -1.22
N MET A 165 -14.00 6.93 -1.14
CA MET A 165 -13.87 8.03 -0.20
C MET A 165 -14.84 9.15 -0.58
N GLN A 166 -15.64 9.58 0.38
CA GLN A 166 -16.55 10.71 0.19
C GLN A 166 -15.77 12.00 -0.10
N ARG A 167 -16.34 12.87 -0.95
CA ARG A 167 -15.69 14.11 -1.40
C ARG A 167 -15.27 15.02 -0.24
N ASP A 168 -16.13 15.15 0.77
CA ASP A 168 -15.85 16.00 1.92
C ASP A 168 -14.74 15.44 2.81
N VAL A 169 -14.74 14.12 3.03
CA VAL A 169 -13.68 13.41 3.75
C VAL A 169 -12.35 13.60 3.01
N LYS A 170 -12.37 13.39 1.69
CA LYS A 170 -11.21 13.57 0.80
C LYS A 170 -10.57 14.95 0.92
N ALA A 171 -11.39 16.00 0.89
CA ALA A 171 -10.90 17.38 0.98
C ALA A 171 -10.41 17.77 2.39
N LYS A 172 -11.11 17.34 3.46
CA LYS A 172 -10.83 17.81 4.83
C LYS A 172 -9.80 16.97 5.59
N GLN A 173 -9.74 15.67 5.31
CA GLN A 173 -8.97 14.69 6.08
C GLN A 173 -8.23 13.68 5.20
N GLY A 174 -8.58 13.59 3.90
CA GLY A 174 -8.07 12.60 2.99
C GLY A 174 -6.55 12.61 2.87
N SER A 175 -5.93 11.49 3.21
CA SER A 175 -4.50 11.26 3.11
C SER A 175 -4.21 9.97 2.33
N VAL A 176 -3.35 10.07 1.32
CA VAL A 176 -2.91 8.90 0.53
C VAL A 176 -1.39 8.82 0.56
N ALA A 177 -0.87 7.69 1.00
CA ALA A 177 0.53 7.32 0.83
C ALA A 177 0.63 6.24 -0.25
N LEU A 178 1.13 6.58 -1.43
CA LEU A 178 1.35 5.67 -2.56
C LEU A 178 2.84 5.39 -2.70
N ARG A 179 3.24 4.15 -2.44
CA ARG A 179 4.63 3.71 -2.57
C ARG A 179 4.75 2.71 -3.70
N VAL A 180 5.75 2.89 -4.54
CA VAL A 180 6.12 1.92 -5.58
C VAL A 180 7.46 1.31 -5.19
N HIS A 181 7.47 -0.01 -5.11
CA HIS A 181 8.63 -0.80 -4.74
C HIS A 181 9.13 -1.50 -6.00
N PHE A 182 10.29 -1.08 -6.51
CA PHE A 182 10.96 -1.72 -7.63
C PHE A 182 11.84 -2.85 -7.12
N GLU A 183 11.62 -4.05 -7.61
CA GLU A 183 12.56 -5.14 -7.41
C GLU A 183 13.92 -4.79 -8.04
N GLN A 184 15.04 -5.18 -7.40
CA GLN A 184 16.38 -4.73 -7.79
C GLN A 184 16.71 -5.06 -9.25
N ARG A 185 16.40 -6.27 -9.72
CA ARG A 185 16.59 -6.65 -11.13
C ARG A 185 15.74 -5.75 -12.04
N PHE A 186 14.50 -5.45 -11.71
CA PHE A 186 13.72 -4.46 -12.49
C PHE A 186 14.37 -3.08 -12.49
N ALA A 187 14.84 -2.60 -11.32
CA ALA A 187 15.48 -1.30 -11.20
C ALA A 187 16.74 -1.18 -12.08
N VAL A 188 17.58 -2.22 -12.10
CA VAL A 188 18.75 -2.31 -12.99
C VAL A 188 18.34 -2.33 -14.46
N LEU A 189 17.36 -3.16 -14.83
CA LEU A 189 16.88 -3.22 -16.21
C LEU A 189 16.28 -1.87 -16.67
N ASN A 190 15.52 -1.19 -15.81
CA ASN A 190 15.00 0.14 -16.09
C ASN A 190 16.13 1.17 -16.23
N ALA A 191 17.16 1.10 -15.38
CA ALA A 191 18.34 1.95 -15.43
C ALA A 191 19.13 1.77 -16.74
N LEU A 192 19.18 0.56 -17.30
CA LEU A 192 19.86 0.29 -18.57
C LEU A 192 18.97 0.49 -19.81
N ALA A 193 17.65 0.53 -19.63
CA ALA A 193 16.73 0.62 -20.74
C ALA A 193 16.72 2.01 -21.38
N ALA A 194 16.58 2.04 -22.71
CA ALA A 194 16.26 3.26 -23.46
C ALA A 194 14.85 3.80 -23.11
N ARG A 195 13.95 2.94 -22.63
CA ARG A 195 12.58 3.29 -22.21
C ARG A 195 12.46 3.13 -20.70
N LYS A 196 12.31 4.27 -20.01
CA LYS A 196 12.16 4.33 -18.55
C LYS A 196 10.70 4.19 -18.10
N PHE A 197 10.54 3.92 -16.81
CA PHE A 197 9.25 3.85 -16.11
C PHE A 197 8.45 5.15 -16.15
N GLY A 198 9.13 6.28 -16.06
CA GLY A 198 8.53 7.59 -15.85
C GLY A 198 8.49 7.95 -14.37
N VAL A 199 9.54 7.68 -13.59
CA VAL A 199 9.55 7.97 -12.14
C VAL A 199 9.30 9.46 -11.86
N GLY A 200 9.91 10.36 -12.63
CA GLY A 200 9.61 11.79 -12.57
C GLY A 200 8.13 12.09 -12.81
N VAL A 201 7.49 11.41 -13.78
CA VAL A 201 6.04 11.55 -14.04
C VAL A 201 5.21 11.07 -12.84
N PHE A 202 5.54 9.90 -12.29
CA PHE A 202 4.88 9.36 -11.10
C PHE A 202 4.90 10.34 -9.92
N LEU A 203 6.07 10.91 -9.62
CA LEU A 203 6.24 11.86 -8.51
C LEU A 203 5.62 13.23 -8.81
N ARG A 204 5.63 13.67 -10.07
CA ARG A 204 5.22 15.03 -10.46
C ARG A 204 3.73 15.18 -10.80
N ASP A 205 3.02 14.11 -11.15
CA ASP A 205 1.60 14.13 -11.56
C ASP A 205 0.73 14.92 -10.56
N ARG A 206 -0.05 15.91 -11.01
CA ARG A 206 -0.93 16.71 -10.12
C ARG A 206 -2.40 16.39 -10.31
N GLU A 207 -2.73 15.63 -11.34
CA GLU A 207 -4.11 15.38 -11.76
C GLU A 207 -4.69 14.18 -11.00
N ARG A 208 -3.93 13.09 -10.92
CA ARG A 208 -4.31 11.88 -10.22
C ARG A 208 -4.12 12.08 -8.74
N LEU A 209 -5.14 11.69 -7.97
CA LEU A 209 -5.23 12.00 -6.55
C LEU A 209 -5.33 13.50 -6.26
N ARG A 210 -5.91 14.28 -7.18
CA ARG A 210 -6.32 15.66 -6.88
C ARG A 210 -7.43 15.67 -5.83
N GLY A 211 -7.40 16.67 -4.96
CA GLY A 211 -8.43 16.94 -3.96
C GLY A 211 -8.22 16.24 -2.61
N PHE A 212 -7.19 15.42 -2.46
CA PHE A 212 -6.77 14.94 -1.14
C PHE A 212 -6.07 16.07 -0.36
N LYS A 213 -6.25 16.10 0.95
CA LYS A 213 -5.54 17.03 1.85
C LYS A 213 -4.03 16.80 1.84
N SER A 214 -3.61 15.53 1.78
CA SER A 214 -2.19 15.18 1.64
C SER A 214 -1.99 13.96 0.75
N VAL A 215 -0.98 14.03 -0.10
CA VAL A 215 -0.52 12.90 -0.92
C VAL A 215 0.97 12.73 -0.71
N LEU A 216 1.38 11.52 -0.35
CA LEU A 216 2.77 11.11 -0.28
C LEU A 216 3.00 10.11 -1.42
N ARG A 217 4.02 10.36 -2.23
CA ARG A 217 4.48 9.44 -3.25
C ARG A 217 5.91 9.06 -2.96
N GLU A 218 6.21 7.78 -3.02
CA GLU A 218 7.52 7.25 -2.63
C GLU A 218 7.94 6.15 -3.58
N VAL A 219 9.22 6.16 -3.93
CA VAL A 219 9.85 5.09 -4.71
C VAL A 219 10.90 4.42 -3.84
N ARG A 220 10.82 3.10 -3.76
CA ARG A 220 11.79 2.24 -3.09
C ARG A 220 12.39 1.25 -4.08
N VAL A 221 13.64 0.88 -3.84
CA VAL A 221 14.26 -0.29 -4.46
C VAL A 221 14.34 -1.37 -3.40
N VAL A 222 13.80 -2.55 -3.71
CA VAL A 222 13.77 -3.68 -2.78
C VAL A 222 14.84 -4.70 -3.18
N PRO A 223 15.48 -5.35 -2.21
CA PRO A 223 16.49 -6.36 -2.50
C PRO A 223 15.90 -7.51 -3.33
N PRO A 224 16.73 -8.20 -4.12
CA PRO A 224 16.28 -9.29 -4.96
C PRO A 224 15.79 -10.42 -4.07
N ARG A 225 14.87 -11.22 -4.60
CA ARG A 225 14.42 -12.43 -3.91
C ARG A 225 15.66 -13.31 -3.70
N ILE A 226 16.08 -13.48 -2.46
CA ILE A 226 17.01 -14.56 -2.10
C ILE A 226 16.20 -15.84 -2.23
N VAL A 227 16.19 -16.40 -3.44
CA VAL A 227 15.74 -17.74 -3.67
C VAL A 227 16.84 -18.63 -3.08
N PRO A 228 16.56 -19.46 -2.05
CA PRO A 228 17.54 -20.43 -1.60
C PRO A 228 18.02 -21.21 -2.82
N GLU A 229 19.33 -21.40 -2.98
CA GLU A 229 20.00 -22.02 -4.16
C GLU A 229 19.44 -23.39 -4.59
N ARG A 230 18.46 -23.94 -3.89
CA ARG A 230 17.73 -25.17 -4.20
C ARG A 230 16.63 -25.04 -5.27
N GLU A 231 16.20 -23.85 -5.69
CA GLU A 231 15.11 -23.69 -6.68
C GLU A 231 15.57 -23.33 -8.10
N LEU A 232 16.87 -23.12 -8.37
CA LEU A 232 17.27 -22.91 -9.76
C LEU A 232 17.16 -24.23 -10.48
N GLY A 233 16.11 -24.31 -11.29
CA GLY A 233 15.64 -25.54 -11.83
C GLY A 233 15.13 -25.70 -13.26
N ALA A 234 15.90 -26.40 -14.10
CA ALA A 234 15.84 -26.62 -15.55
C ALA A 234 14.62 -26.09 -16.33
N ALA A 235 14.82 -24.97 -17.03
CA ALA A 235 14.19 -24.71 -18.33
C ALA A 235 14.90 -23.61 -19.13
N SER A 236 16.22 -23.66 -19.24
CA SER A 236 17.00 -23.07 -20.35
C SER A 236 18.47 -23.41 -20.13
N ALA A 237 19.16 -23.87 -21.17
CA ALA A 237 20.58 -24.16 -21.08
C ALA A 237 21.34 -22.91 -20.63
N PRO A 238 22.02 -22.94 -19.47
CA PRO A 238 22.92 -21.87 -19.08
C PRO A 238 24.23 -22.01 -19.88
N ALA A 239 24.94 -20.89 -20.04
CA ALA A 239 26.33 -20.91 -20.47
C ALA A 239 27.15 -21.92 -19.64
N PRO A 240 28.26 -22.48 -20.16
CA PRO A 240 29.00 -23.52 -19.47
C PRO A 240 29.50 -22.99 -18.11
N GLY A 241 28.99 -23.54 -17.00
CA GLY A 241 29.43 -23.18 -15.65
C GLY A 241 28.36 -23.13 -14.54
N LEU A 242 27.07 -23.19 -14.86
CA LEU A 242 25.99 -23.21 -13.85
C LEU A 242 24.99 -24.33 -14.15
N ARG A 243 24.54 -25.08 -13.14
CA ARG A 243 23.53 -26.14 -13.27
C ARG A 243 22.27 -25.78 -12.50
N VAL A 244 21.13 -26.07 -13.11
CA VAL A 244 19.80 -25.62 -12.70
C VAL A 244 18.85 -26.83 -12.90
N VAL A 245 18.29 -27.48 -11.84
CA VAL A 245 17.32 -28.64 -11.84
C VAL A 245 15.88 -28.33 -11.28
N PRO A 246 14.76 -28.62 -11.99
CA PRO A 246 13.42 -28.00 -11.81
C PRO A 246 12.72 -28.40 -10.51
N SER A 247 12.08 -27.43 -9.83
CA SER A 247 11.22 -27.69 -8.67
C SER A 247 9.74 -27.69 -9.04
N VAL A 248 9.05 -28.71 -8.55
CA VAL A 248 7.59 -28.83 -8.49
C VAL A 248 7.22 -28.62 -7.03
N GLY A 249 6.45 -27.57 -6.71
CA GLY A 249 5.82 -27.41 -5.40
C GLY A 249 5.78 -25.98 -4.85
N SER A 250 4.56 -25.42 -4.78
CA SER A 250 4.13 -24.17 -4.11
C SER A 250 4.11 -22.88 -4.96
N ASP A 251 3.05 -22.76 -5.76
CA ASP A 251 2.47 -21.50 -6.29
C ASP A 251 1.90 -20.60 -5.16
N GLU A 252 2.56 -20.51 -4.01
CA GLU A 252 2.20 -19.49 -3.02
C GLU A 252 2.80 -18.17 -3.51
N GLN A 253 1.97 -17.36 -4.19
CA GLN A 253 2.23 -15.93 -4.32
C GLN A 253 2.41 -15.37 -2.91
N GLU A 254 3.66 -15.24 -2.49
CA GLU A 254 4.04 -14.80 -1.15
C GLU A 254 3.32 -13.50 -0.79
N ALA A 255 2.58 -13.51 0.31
CA ALA A 255 1.71 -12.39 0.68
C ALA A 255 2.56 -11.15 1.03
N LEU A 256 2.30 -10.03 0.35
CA LEU A 256 2.98 -8.74 0.62
C LEU A 256 2.57 -8.11 1.95
N MET A 257 1.47 -8.59 2.52
CA MET A 257 0.94 -8.16 3.80
C MET A 257 0.47 -9.39 4.55
N VAL A 258 0.91 -9.50 5.79
CA VAL A 258 0.57 -10.60 6.69
C VAL A 258 -0.10 -10.00 7.93
N VAL A 259 -1.12 -10.69 8.43
CA VAL A 259 -1.74 -10.36 9.72
C VAL A 259 -1.43 -11.51 10.67
N GLU A 260 -0.52 -11.28 11.60
CA GLU A 260 -0.10 -12.23 12.63
C GLU A 260 -0.59 -11.73 13.98
N GLU A 261 -1.39 -12.52 14.69
CA GLU A 261 -1.89 -12.17 16.03
C GLU A 261 -2.59 -10.80 16.07
N GLY A 262 -3.24 -10.42 14.97
CA GLY A 262 -3.91 -9.13 14.82
C GLY A 262 -2.98 -7.96 14.49
N VAL A 263 -1.67 -8.17 14.37
CA VAL A 263 -0.69 -7.17 13.94
C VAL A 263 -0.54 -7.22 12.42
N VAL A 264 -0.69 -6.08 11.77
CA VAL A 264 -0.52 -5.93 10.33
C VAL A 264 0.94 -5.61 10.03
N LYS A 265 1.63 -6.55 9.37
CA LYS A 265 3.02 -6.38 8.92
C LYS A 265 3.06 -6.39 7.40
N LEU A 266 3.85 -5.48 6.84
CA LEU A 266 4.25 -5.60 5.45
C LEU A 266 5.41 -6.60 5.39
N SER A 267 5.49 -7.38 4.31
CA SER A 267 6.59 -8.33 4.16
C SER A 267 7.93 -7.60 4.05
N GLU A 268 9.02 -8.25 4.49
CA GLU A 268 10.39 -7.71 4.39
C GLU A 268 10.74 -7.30 2.95
N ARG A 269 10.11 -7.92 1.94
CA ARG A 269 10.23 -7.54 0.53
C ARG A 269 9.83 -6.12 0.23
N THR A 270 9.00 -5.48 1.05
CA THR A 270 8.58 -4.07 0.86
C THR A 270 9.39 -3.10 1.72
N ARG A 271 10.32 -3.60 2.54
CA ARG A 271 11.09 -2.76 3.46
C ARG A 271 12.04 -1.82 2.73
N GLY A 272 12.63 -2.27 1.61
CA GLY A 272 13.39 -1.55 0.56
C GLY A 272 14.09 -0.22 0.87
N GLN A 273 15.20 0.05 0.19
CA GLN A 273 15.85 1.36 0.25
C GLN A 273 14.94 2.43 -0.37
N MET A 274 14.52 3.42 0.43
CA MET A 274 13.85 4.60 -0.10
C MET A 274 14.84 5.36 -0.99
N VAL A 275 14.43 5.58 -2.24
CA VAL A 275 15.21 6.37 -3.20
C VAL A 275 14.79 7.83 -3.13
N VAL A 276 13.49 8.06 -3.28
CA VAL A 276 12.92 9.40 -3.32
C VAL A 276 11.49 9.39 -2.82
N ARG A 277 11.13 10.45 -2.11
CA ARG A 277 9.79 10.74 -1.64
C ARG A 277 9.41 12.16 -2.02
N ARG A 278 8.15 12.34 -2.41
CA ARG A 278 7.53 13.64 -2.57
C ARG A 278 6.24 13.70 -1.78
N ARG A 279 6.08 14.73 -0.95
CA ARG A 279 4.86 14.99 -0.19
C ARG A 279 4.21 16.27 -0.68
N THR A 280 2.95 16.21 -1.07
CA THR A 280 2.12 17.37 -1.40
C THR A 280 1.02 17.52 -0.36
N SER A 281 0.68 18.76 0.00
CA SER A 281 -0.48 19.06 0.85
C SER A 281 -1.28 20.20 0.26
N GLY A 282 -2.57 19.95 0.01
CA GLY A 282 -3.44 20.90 -0.67
C GLY A 282 -2.87 21.37 -2.01
N ALA A 283 -2.81 22.68 -2.20
CA ALA A 283 -2.31 23.32 -3.42
C ALA A 283 -0.82 23.69 -3.37
N ALA A 284 -0.12 23.41 -2.26
CA ALA A 284 1.28 23.76 -2.10
C ALA A 284 2.20 22.90 -2.99
N ASP A 285 3.33 23.48 -3.40
CA ASP A 285 4.38 22.72 -4.07
C ASP A 285 4.95 21.65 -3.14
N GLY A 286 5.21 20.46 -3.71
CA GLY A 286 5.59 19.29 -2.93
C GLY A 286 7.00 19.37 -2.35
N VAL A 287 7.15 18.90 -1.12
CA VAL A 287 8.45 18.73 -0.46
C VAL A 287 9.10 17.45 -0.96
N TRP A 288 10.37 17.55 -1.36
CA TRP A 288 11.19 16.43 -1.82
C TRP A 288 12.10 15.93 -0.70
N GLU A 289 12.22 14.63 -0.60
CA GLU A 289 13.12 13.96 0.33
C GLU A 289 13.83 12.81 -0.38
N TYR A 290 15.13 12.69 -0.16
CA TYR A 290 15.98 11.69 -0.82
C TYR A 290 16.46 10.64 0.18
N GLY A 291 16.70 9.43 -0.32
CA GLY A 291 17.27 8.33 0.45
C GLY A 291 18.62 8.68 1.06
N LYS A 292 18.91 8.13 2.25
CA LYS A 292 20.20 8.28 2.95
C LYS A 292 21.13 7.06 2.79
N GLY A 293 20.77 6.11 1.93
CA GLY A 293 21.55 4.87 1.73
C GLY A 293 22.61 5.02 0.64
N GLU A 294 23.41 3.96 0.45
CA GLU A 294 24.40 3.91 -0.62
C GLU A 294 23.75 4.09 -1.99
N MET A 295 24.39 4.91 -2.81
CA MET A 295 23.90 5.29 -4.13
C MET A 295 24.38 4.26 -5.15
N GLU A 296 23.75 3.08 -5.11
CA GLU A 296 23.98 2.05 -6.12
C GLU A 296 23.56 2.54 -7.52
N PHE A 297 24.15 1.97 -8.58
CA PHE A 297 23.86 2.32 -9.97
C PHE A 297 22.35 2.53 -10.30
N PRO A 298 21.43 1.59 -9.98
CA PRO A 298 20.02 1.79 -10.26
C PRO A 298 19.38 2.94 -9.47
N VAL A 299 19.86 3.23 -8.27
CA VAL A 299 19.39 4.34 -7.42
C VAL A 299 19.77 5.68 -8.05
N CYS A 300 21.02 5.83 -8.50
CA CYS A 300 21.48 7.03 -9.20
C CYS A 300 20.62 7.32 -10.44
N GLN A 301 20.36 6.30 -11.26
CA GLN A 301 19.59 6.42 -12.49
C GLN A 301 18.12 6.78 -12.22
N ILE A 302 17.52 6.23 -11.16
CA ILE A 302 16.16 6.63 -10.75
C ILE A 302 16.13 8.09 -10.30
N LEU A 303 17.17 8.57 -9.60
CA LEU A 303 17.25 9.95 -9.14
C LEU A 303 17.45 10.95 -10.29
N GLU A 304 18.28 10.59 -11.28
CA GLU A 304 18.44 11.37 -12.52
C GLU A 304 17.09 11.57 -13.21
N GLU A 305 16.29 10.51 -13.36
CA GLU A 305 14.94 10.58 -13.94
C GLU A 305 13.97 11.49 -13.14
N CYS A 306 14.24 11.74 -11.86
CA CYS A 306 13.43 12.65 -11.03
C CYS A 306 13.78 14.12 -11.23
N MET A 307 15.00 14.41 -11.70
CA MET A 307 15.50 15.77 -11.89
C MET A 307 15.07 16.34 -13.25
N GLU A 308 14.97 15.50 -14.29
CA GLU A 308 14.39 15.82 -15.60
C GLU A 308 12.89 16.22 -15.51
#